data_AF-A0A359CQQ1-F1
#
_entry.id   AF-A0A359CQQ1-F1
#
_cell.length_a   1.000
_cell.length_b   1.000
_cell.length_c   1.000
_cell.angle_alpha   90.00
_cell.angle_beta   90.00
_cell.angle_gamma   90.00
#
_symmetry.space_group_name_H-M   'P 1'
#
loop_
_entity.id
_entity.type
_entity.pdbx_description
1 polymer ?
#
loop_
_entity_poly.entity_id
_entity_poly.type
_entity_poly.pdbx_seq_one_letter_code
_entity_poly.pdbx_strand_id
1 'polypeptide(L)' 'MKSSVFRTIKLLILGNIFLIPFSIVIQNTAIRFILGLLAGISFIILLSFTIKIETIYTKKQKVIRLKGISRI' A
#
# COMPACT_ATOMS: atom_id res chain seq x y z
N MET A 1 -16.34 3.48 -6.57
CA MET A 1 -16.17 3.01 -5.18
C MET A 1 -14.78 2.43 -4.88
N LYS A 2 -14.16 1.61 -5.75
CA LYS A 2 -12.85 0.96 -5.45
C LYS A 2 -11.67 1.92 -5.20
N SER A 3 -11.57 3.03 -5.93
CA SER A 3 -10.45 4.00 -5.77
C SER A 3 -10.40 4.63 -4.36
N SER A 4 -11.54 4.82 -3.70
CA SER A 4 -11.56 5.34 -2.32
C SER A 4 -10.96 4.34 -1.33
N VAL A 5 -11.20 3.04 -1.51
CA VAL A 5 -10.63 2.00 -0.65
C VAL A 5 -9.12 1.93 -0.81
N PHE A 6 -8.61 1.98 -2.05
CA PHE A 6 -7.16 2.04 -2.30
C PHE A 6 -6.51 3.28 -1.67
N ARG A 7 -7.16 4.45 -1.78
CA ARG A 7 -6.69 5.68 -1.13
C ARG A 7 -6.65 5.55 0.40
N THR A 8 -7.66 4.95 1.01
CA THR A 8 -7.71 4.71 2.46
C THR A 8 -6.61 3.74 2.89
N ILE A 9 -6.42 2.62 2.19
CA ILE A 9 -5.34 1.65 2.48
C ILE A 9 -3.97 2.33 2.37
N LYS A 10 -3.77 3.18 1.36
CA LYS A 10 -2.53 3.94 1.16
C LYS A 10 -2.22 4.86 2.34
N LEU A 11 -3.23 5.60 2.81
CA LEU A 11 -3.15 6.48 3.98
C LEU A 11 -2.88 5.71 5.27
N LEU A 12 -3.53 4.56 5.44
CA LEU A 12 -3.39 3.71 6.62
C LEU A 12 -1.98 3.11 6.68
N ILE A 13 -1.43 2.66 5.55
CA ILE A 13 -0.03 2.22 5.44
C ILE A 13 0.93 3.37 5.77
N LEU A 14 0.69 4.58 5.25
CA LEU A 14 1.54 5.75 5.49
C LEU A 14 1.58 6.14 6.98
N GLY A 15 0.42 6.14 7.65
CA GLY A 15 0.32 6.41 9.08
C GLY A 15 1.03 5.34 9.91
N ASN A 16 0.84 4.06 9.58
CA ASN A 16 1.48 2.97 10.32
C ASN A 16 3.01 2.99 10.23
N ILE A 17 3.59 3.35 9.08
CA ILE A 17 5.05 3.54 8.95
C ILE A 17 5.57 4.55 9.97
N PHE A 18 4.82 5.63 10.21
CA PHE A 18 5.23 6.68 11.14
C PHE A 18 5.06 6.25 12.60
N LEU A 19 3.97 5.55 12.94
CA LEU A 19 3.66 5.17 14.33
C LEU A 19 4.51 4.01 14.87
N ILE A 20 4.92 3.05 14.03
CA ILE A 20 5.67 1.86 14.46
C ILE A 20 7.00 2.18 15.16
N PRO A 21 7.88 3.06 14.64
CA PRO A 21 9.13 3.39 15.32
C PRO A 21 8.92 4.09 16.68
N PHE A 22 7.76 4.70 16.92
CA PHE A 22 7.38 5.25 18.23
C PHE A 22 6.72 4.21 19.15
N SER A 23 6.03 3.22 18.59
CA SER A 23 5.36 2.16 19.36
C SER A 23 6.33 1.08 19.88
N ILE A 24 7.53 0.97 19.30
CA ILE A 24 8.53 -0.01 19.73
C ILE A 24 9.19 0.48 21.02
N VAL A 25 8.65 0.05 22.17
CA VAL A 25 9.20 0.33 23.50
C VAL A 25 10.30 -0.70 23.84
N ILE A 26 11.43 -0.61 23.12
CA ILE A 26 12.61 -1.44 23.38
C ILE A 26 13.71 -0.54 23.93
N GLN A 27 14.30 -0.93 25.07
CA GLN A 27 15.36 -0.17 25.74
C GLN A 27 16.63 -0.06 24.88
N ASN A 28 16.89 -1.05 24.03
CA ASN A 28 18.07 -1.05 23.17
C ASN A 28 17.81 -0.27 21.86
N THR A 29 18.43 0.90 21.74
CA THR A 29 18.31 1.80 20.58
C THR A 29 18.69 1.13 19.25
N ALA A 30 19.72 0.27 19.24
CA ALA A 30 20.14 -0.44 18.03
C ALA A 30 19.06 -1.39 17.50
N ILE A 31 18.42 -2.15 18.40
CA ILE A 31 17.35 -3.09 18.04
C ILE A 31 16.10 -2.32 17.57
N ARG A 32 15.76 -1.20 18.24
CA ARG A 32 14.67 -0.32 17.82
C ARG A 32 14.86 0.20 16.40
N PHE A 33 16.09 0.55 16.04
CA PHE A 33 16.42 1.02 14.70
C PHE A 33 16.31 -0.07 13.64
N ILE A 34 16.84 -1.28 13.90
CA ILE A 34 16.76 -2.42 12.98
C ILE A 34 15.30 -2.82 12.73
N LEU A 35 14.49 -2.92 13.79
CA LEU A 35 13.08 -3.26 13.67
C LEU A 35 12.28 -2.17 12.96
N GLY A 36 12.58 -0.89 13.24
CA GLY A 36 11.98 0.25 12.54
C GLY A 36 12.30 0.23 11.05
N LEU A 37 13.55 -0.06 10.67
CA LEU A 37 13.96 -0.20 9.26
C LEU A 37 13.28 -1.39 8.59
N LEU A 38 13.26 -2.56 9.22
CA LEU A 38 12.65 -3.76 8.68
C LEU A 38 11.14 -3.59 8.45
N ALA A 39 10.45 -2.99 9.44
CA ALA A 39 9.05 -2.64 9.32
C ALA A 39 8.82 -1.61 8.19
N GLY A 40 9.60 -0.53 8.15
CA GLY A 40 9.50 0.51 7.13
C GLY A 40 9.64 -0.05 5.70
N ILE A 41 10.65 -0.89 5.45
CA ILE A 41 10.85 -1.54 4.15
C ILE A 41 9.65 -2.43 3.80
N SER A 42 9.12 -3.19 4.77
CA SER A 42 7.97 -4.08 4.56
C SER A 42 6.72 -3.31 4.11
N PHE A 43 6.43 -2.16 4.72
CA PHE A 43 5.30 -1.32 4.32
C PHE A 43 5.50 -0.66 2.95
N ILE A 44 6.73 -0.27 2.58
CA ILE A 44 7.04 0.26 1.24
C ILE A 44 6.78 -0.80 0.16
N ILE A 45 7.15 -2.06 0.43
CA ILE A 45 6.87 -3.18 -0.46
C ILE A 45 5.35 -3.39 -0.59
N LEU A 46 4.64 -3.38 0.53
CA LEU A 46 3.17 -3.53 0.56
C LEU A 46 2.46 -2.41 -0.20
N LEU A 47 2.96 -1.18 -0.08
CA LEU A 47 2.48 -0.01 -0.80
C LEU A 47 2.65 -0.19 -2.32
N SER A 48 3.83 -0.60 -2.75
CA SER A 48 4.13 -0.86 -4.17
C SER A 48 3.25 -1.97 -4.72
N PHE A 49 3.02 -3.03 -3.94
CA PHE A 49 2.13 -4.12 -4.32
C PHE A 49 0.69 -3.63 -4.50
N THR A 50 0.21 -2.82 -3.56
CA THR A 50 -1.15 -2.23 -3.61
C THR A 50 -1.35 -1.39 -4.87
N ILE A 51 -0.37 -0.54 -5.22
CA ILE A 51 -0.41 0.30 -6.43
C ILE A 51 -0.39 -0.58 -7.70
N LYS A 52 0.44 -1.62 -7.72
CA LYS A 52 0.52 -2.55 -8.85
C LYS A 52 -0.82 -3.26 -9.07
N ILE A 53 -1.46 -3.71 -7.99
CA ILE A 53 -2.79 -4.32 -8.03
C ILE A 53 -3.84 -3.32 -8.50
N GLU A 54 -3.89 -2.10 -7.93
CA GLU A 54 -4.82 -1.05 -8.35
C GLU A 54 -4.74 -0.77 -9.86
N THR A 55 -3.52 -0.72 -10.40
CA THR A 55 -3.25 -0.50 -11.82
C THR A 55 -3.78 -1.65 -12.68
N ILE A 56 -3.54 -2.90 -12.28
CA ILE A 56 -4.02 -4.09 -13.01
C ILE A 56 -5.55 -4.13 -13.03
N TYR A 57 -6.19 -3.88 -11.89
CA TYR A 57 -7.66 -3.86 -11.79
C TYR A 57 -8.27 -2.74 -12.63
N THR A 58 -7.69 -1.54 -12.60
CA THR A 58 -8.13 -0.40 -13.43
C THR A 58 -7.97 -0.71 -14.92
N LYS A 59 -6.84 -1.30 -15.32
CA LYS A 59 -6.56 -1.66 -16.71
C LYS A 59 -7.54 -2.74 -17.22
N LYS A 60 -7.82 -3.78 -16.42
CA LYS A 60 -8.83 -4.80 -16.78
C LYS A 60 -10.22 -4.20 -16.94
N GLN A 61 -10.62 -3.30 -16.05
CA GLN A 61 -11.94 -2.65 -16.15
C GLN A 61 -12.06 -1.77 -17.40
N LYS A 62 -10.98 -1.07 -17.79
CA LYS A 62 -10.94 -0.26 -19.02
C LYS A 62 -11.04 -1.13 -20.28
N VAL A 63 -10.36 -2.28 -20.31
CA VAL A 63 -10.42 -3.25 -21.42
C VAL A 63 -11.82 -3.84 -21.58
N ILE A 64 -12.47 -4.25 -20.49
CA ILE A 64 -13.84 -4.79 -20.55
C ILE A 64 -14.83 -3.74 -21.10
N ARG A 65 -14.68 -2.47 -20.68
CA ARG A 65 -15.56 -1.38 -21.13
C ARG A 65 -15.39 -1.05 -22.62
N LEU A 66 -14.15 -1.05 -23.12
CA LEU A 66 -13.86 -0.85 -24.56
C LEU A 66 -14.37 -2.00 -25.43
N LYS A 67 -14.26 -3.24 -24.94
CA LYS A 67 -14.73 -4.44 -25.65
C LYS A 67 -16.27 -4.55 -25.69
N GLY A 68 -16.97 -3.86 -24.81
CA GLY A 68 -18.43 -3.74 -24.83
C GLY A 68 -18.93 -2.66 -25.79
N ILE A 69 -18.20 -1.54 -25.91
CA ILE A 69 -18.54 -0.45 -26.84
C ILE A 69 -18.29 -0.85 -28.31
N SER A 70 -17.22 -1.62 -28.58
CA SER A 70 -16.93 -2.14 -29.92
C SER A 70 -17.92 -3.20 -30.43
N ARG A 71 -18.87 -3.64 -29.60
CA ARG A 71 -19.89 -4.64 -29.95
C ARG A 71 -21.28 -4.02 -30.21
N ILE A 72 -21.40 -2.70 -30.13
CA ILE A 72 -22.57 -1.91 -30.53
C ILE A 72 -22.20 -1.21 -31.84
#